data_AF-A0A1Q4FF92-F1
#
_entry.id   AF-A0A1Q4FF92-F1
#
_cell.length_a   1.000
_cell.length_b   1.000
_cell.length_c   1.000
_cell.angle_alpha   90.00
_cell.angle_beta   90.00
_cell.angle_gamma   90.00
#
_symmetry.space_group_name_H-M   'P 1'
#
loop_
_entity.id
_entity.type
_entity.pdbx_description
1 polymer ?
#
loop_
_entity_poly.entity_id
_entity_poly.type
_entity_poly.pdbx_seq_one_letter_code
_entity_poly.pdbx_strand_id
1 'polypeptide(L)'
;MSGTAKIVLGIISILPLCFLAIYFFFFISFFFTSMGHGMQQPPELNQAFPENFMSNMVWLFLLIILTALLSLGLLIYYIVHVVNNNRIDSTERIIWVLVFVLAGMVGFPVYWYMRIWKQRPVPPAQS
;
A
#
# COMPACT_ATOMS: atom_id res chain seq x y z
N MET A 1 -14.63 11.70 -14.01
CA MET A 1 -14.88 11.20 -12.65
C MET A 1 -15.52 12.29 -11.81
N SER A 2 -16.54 11.97 -10.99
CA SER A 2 -17.12 12.90 -10.03
C SER A 2 -16.13 13.23 -8.90
N GLY A 3 -16.35 14.34 -8.19
CA GLY A 3 -15.51 14.75 -7.05
C GLY A 3 -15.39 13.67 -5.98
N THR A 4 -16.51 13.06 -5.59
CA THR A 4 -16.56 11.96 -4.61
C THR A 4 -15.72 10.76 -5.04
N ALA A 5 -15.80 10.34 -6.32
CA ALA A 5 -15.02 9.21 -6.82
C ALA A 5 -13.51 9.47 -6.73
N LYS A 6 -13.07 10.72 -6.95
CA LYS A 6 -11.66 11.10 -6.76
C LYS A 6 -11.24 10.97 -5.29
N ILE A 7 -12.05 11.46 -4.36
CA ILE A 7 -11.75 11.38 -2.91
C ILE A 7 -11.64 9.92 -2.46
N VAL A 8 -12.63 9.09 -2.82
CA VAL A 8 -12.65 7.66 -2.46
C VAL A 8 -11.41 6.95 -3.00
N LEU A 9 -11.07 7.17 -4.28
CA LEU A 9 -9.87 6.59 -4.87
C LEU A 9 -8.59 7.03 -4.14
N GLY A 10 -8.51 8.30 -3.71
CA GLY A 10 -7.39 8.82 -2.94
C GLY A 10 -7.20 8.10 -1.62
N ILE A 11 -8.29 7.93 -0.86
CA ILE A 11 -8.29 7.17 0.40
C ILE A 11 -7.81 5.74 0.15
N ILE A 12 -8.39 5.06 -0.85
CA ILE A 12 -8.01 3.68 -1.20
C ILE A 12 -6.52 3.59 -1.57
N SER A 13 -5.97 4.61 -2.24
CA SER A 13 -4.56 4.63 -2.65
C SER A 13 -3.58 4.77 -1.49
N ILE A 14 -4.02 5.37 -0.38
CA ILE A 14 -3.22 5.54 0.84
C ILE A 14 -3.33 4.31 1.75
N LEU A 15 -4.42 3.54 1.66
CA LEU A 15 -4.67 2.38 2.53
C LEU A 15 -3.51 1.36 2.59
N PRO A 16 -2.85 0.95 1.49
CA PRO A 16 -1.73 0.02 1.59
C PRO A 16 -0.60 0.53 2.48
N LEU A 17 -0.33 1.84 2.44
CA LEU A 17 0.70 2.46 3.28
C LEU A 17 0.28 2.49 4.76
N CYS A 18 -1.00 2.77 5.03
CA CYS A 18 -1.56 2.69 6.38
C CYS A 18 -1.50 1.25 6.93
N PHE A 19 -1.87 0.26 6.13
CA PHE A 19 -1.80 -1.15 6.52
C PHE A 19 -0.36 -1.62 6.75
N LEU A 20 0.60 -1.14 5.96
CA LEU A 20 2.02 -1.39 6.20
C LEU A 20 2.48 -0.81 7.55
N ALA A 21 2.09 0.43 7.87
CA ALA A 21 2.43 1.04 9.16
C ALA A 21 1.80 0.29 10.34
N ILE A 22 0.53 -0.10 10.20
CA ILE A 22 -0.17 -0.94 11.18
C ILE A 22 0.55 -2.28 11.35
N TYR A 23 0.93 -2.93 10.25
CA TYR A 23 1.69 -4.18 10.27
C TYR A 23 2.99 -4.03 11.06
N PHE A 24 3.80 -3.01 10.76
CA PHE A 24 5.05 -2.77 11.49
C PHE A 24 4.81 -2.51 12.97
N PHE A 25 3.78 -1.74 13.32
CA PHE A 25 3.43 -1.48 14.71
C PHE A 25 3.11 -2.77 15.47
N PHE A 26 2.26 -3.64 14.90
CA PHE A 26 1.93 -4.94 15.51
C PHE A 26 3.12 -5.88 15.55
N PHE A 27 3.89 -5.97 14.46
CA PHE A 27 5.09 -6.80 14.38
C PHE A 27 6.12 -6.41 15.44
N ILE A 28 6.41 -5.10 15.57
CA ILE A 28 7.36 -4.59 16.56
C ILE A 28 6.87 -4.83 17.98
N SER A 29 5.60 -4.51 18.27
CA SER A 29 5.00 -4.71 19.60
C SER A 29 5.08 -6.18 20.02
N PHE A 30 4.79 -7.08 19.08
CA PHE A 30 4.88 -8.51 19.28
C PHE A 30 6.32 -8.99 19.47
N PHE A 31 7.25 -8.54 18.62
CA PHE A 31 8.68 -8.89 18.70
C PHE A 31 9.29 -8.54 20.07
N PHE A 32 9.02 -7.33 20.57
CA PHE A 32 9.48 -6.92 21.90
C PHE A 32 8.84 -7.74 23.03
N THR A 33 7.54 -8.03 22.93
CA THR A 33 6.85 -8.87 23.91
C THR A 33 7.43 -10.28 23.96
N SER A 34 7.70 -10.89 22.80
CA SER A 34 8.29 -12.22 22.70
C SER A 34 9.73 -12.27 23.23
N MET A 35 10.57 -11.28 22.92
CA MET A 35 11.92 -11.20 23.49
C MET A 35 11.90 -11.04 25.02
N GLY A 36 10.94 -10.29 25.56
CA GLY A 36 10.78 -10.14 27.02
C GLY A 36 10.46 -11.45 27.74
N HIS A 37 9.62 -12.30 27.14
CA HIS A 37 9.27 -13.61 27.72
C HIS A 37 10.37 -14.67 27.54
N GLY A 38 11.10 -14.65 26.41
CA GLY A 38 12.18 -15.60 26.15
C GLY A 38 13.38 -15.48 27.09
N MET A 39 13.57 -14.32 27.73
CA MET A 39 14.62 -14.12 28.75
C MET A 39 14.24 -14.66 30.14
N GLN A 40 12.97 -15.01 30.38
CA GLN A 40 12.47 -15.41 31.71
C GLN A 40 12.18 -16.91 31.83
N GLN A 41 12.13 -17.65 30.71
CA GLN A 41 11.77 -19.07 30.72
C GLN A 41 13.00 -20.00 30.86
N PRO A 42 12.91 -21.05 31.70
CA PRO A 42 13.95 -22.07 31.77
C PRO A 42 14.19 -22.75 30.41
N PRO A 43 15.44 -23.10 30.05
CA PRO A 43 15.79 -23.70 28.75
C PRO A 43 14.99 -24.97 28.39
N GLU A 44 14.42 -25.63 29.39
CA GLU A 44 13.73 -26.92 29.29
C GLU A 44 12.28 -26.79 28.78
N LEU A 45 11.69 -25.59 28.88
CA LEU A 45 10.34 -25.26 28.37
C LEU A 45 10.37 -24.60 26.97
N ASN A 46 11.56 -24.34 26.41
CA ASN A 46 11.74 -23.59 25.15
C ASN A 46 11.44 -24.38 23.85
N GLN A 47 10.96 -25.62 23.93
CA GLN A 47 10.83 -26.47 22.73
C GLN A 47 9.53 -26.28 21.96
N ALA A 48 8.49 -25.69 22.56
CA ALA A 48 7.27 -25.32 21.85
C ALA A 48 7.33 -23.84 21.46
N PHE A 49 7.16 -23.54 20.17
CA PHE A 49 6.85 -22.19 19.73
C PHE A 49 5.66 -21.69 20.56
N PRO A 50 5.74 -20.53 21.23
CA PRO A 50 4.67 -20.09 22.13
C PRO A 50 3.34 -20.09 21.38
N GLU A 51 2.30 -20.73 21.89
CA GLU A 51 1.00 -20.80 21.18
C GLU A 51 0.44 -19.39 20.91
N ASN A 52 0.70 -18.46 21.83
CA ASN A 52 0.43 -17.04 21.69
C ASN A 52 1.18 -16.40 20.51
N PHE A 53 2.35 -16.92 20.16
CA PHE A 53 3.10 -16.47 18.99
C PHE A 53 2.36 -16.87 17.70
N MET A 54 1.98 -18.14 17.59
CA MET A 54 1.29 -18.67 16.40
C MET A 54 -0.09 -18.05 16.18
N SER A 55 -0.88 -17.85 17.24
CA SER A 55 -2.22 -17.24 17.14
C SER A 55 -2.17 -15.81 16.61
N ASN A 56 -1.22 -14.99 17.07
CA ASN A 56 -1.06 -13.61 16.61
C ASN A 56 -0.51 -13.50 15.18
N MET A 57 0.26 -14.50 14.72
CA MET A 57 0.76 -14.54 13.35
C MET A 57 -0.35 -14.66 12.30
N VAL A 58 -1.45 -15.38 12.61
CA VAL A 58 -2.59 -15.53 11.68
C VAL A 58 -3.16 -14.18 11.27
N TRP A 59 -3.36 -13.27 12.22
CA TRP A 59 -3.86 -11.92 11.96
C TRP A 59 -2.90 -11.09 11.11
N LEU A 60 -1.59 -11.21 11.37
CA LEU A 60 -0.56 -10.55 10.56
C LEU A 60 -0.54 -11.07 9.12
N PHE A 61 -0.71 -12.37 8.91
CA PHE A 61 -0.81 -12.96 7.57
C PHE A 61 -2.06 -12.49 6.82
N LEU A 62 -3.21 -12.47 7.49
CA LEU A 62 -4.45 -11.95 6.90
C LEU A 62 -4.31 -10.49 6.48
N LEU A 63 -3.67 -9.65 7.31
CA LEU A 63 -3.41 -8.25 6.99
C LEU A 63 -2.48 -8.10 5.78
N ILE A 64 -1.41 -8.90 5.69
CA ILE A 64 -0.51 -8.92 4.53
C ILE A 64 -1.26 -9.32 3.27
N ILE A 65 -2.04 -10.41 3.31
CA ILE A 65 -2.78 -10.91 2.14
C ILE A 65 -3.78 -9.85 1.67
N LEU A 66 -4.53 -9.24 2.59
CA LEU A 66 -5.45 -8.16 2.28
C LEU A 66 -4.73 -6.97 1.61
N THR A 67 -3.59 -6.57 2.17
CA THR A 67 -2.77 -5.47 1.64
C THR A 67 -2.22 -5.79 0.25
N ALA A 68 -1.78 -7.04 0.02
CA ALA A 68 -1.29 -7.50 -1.27
C ALA A 68 -2.39 -7.49 -2.35
N LEU A 69 -3.57 -8.01 -2.03
CA LEU A 69 -4.72 -8.01 -2.94
C LEU A 69 -5.17 -6.58 -3.27
N LEU A 70 -5.23 -5.71 -2.27
CA LEU A 70 -5.55 -4.29 -2.46
C LEU A 70 -4.52 -3.60 -3.35
N SER A 71 -3.23 -3.81 -3.08
CA SER A 71 -2.13 -3.23 -3.86
C SER A 71 -2.13 -3.73 -5.30
N LEU A 72 -2.46 -5.00 -5.52
CA LEU A 72 -2.59 -5.57 -6.86
C LEU A 72 -3.75 -4.95 -7.63
N GLY A 73 -4.91 -4.79 -6.99
CA GLY A 73 -6.06 -4.11 -7.59
C GLY A 73 -5.74 -2.66 -7.98
N LEU A 74 -5.04 -1.93 -7.10
CA LEU A 74 -4.57 -0.57 -7.38
C LEU A 74 -3.54 -0.53 -8.51
N LEU A 75 -2.60 -1.46 -8.54
CA LEU A 75 -1.58 -1.56 -9.59
C LEU A 75 -2.25 -1.69 -10.97
N ILE A 76 -3.16 -2.65 -11.11
CA ILE A 76 -3.91 -2.87 -12.35
C ILE A 76 -4.69 -1.61 -12.74
N TYR A 77 -5.43 -1.04 -11.79
CA TYR A 77 -6.22 0.18 -12.03
C TYR A 77 -5.34 1.34 -12.53
N TYR A 78 -4.23 1.61 -11.86
CA TYR A 78 -3.37 2.75 -12.18
C TYR A 78 -2.60 2.57 -13.49
N ILE A 79 -2.17 1.34 -13.81
CA ILE A 79 -1.59 1.02 -15.13
C ILE A 79 -2.61 1.28 -16.24
N VAL A 80 -3.83 0.74 -16.11
CA VAL A 80 -4.89 0.96 -17.10
C VAL A 80 -5.20 2.45 -17.23
N HIS A 81 -5.30 3.17 -16.11
CA HIS A 81 -5.57 4.60 -16.13
C HIS A 81 -4.46 5.40 -16.81
N VAL A 82 -3.18 5.12 -16.55
CA VAL A 82 -2.09 5.88 -17.17
C VAL A 82 -1.92 5.58 -18.66
N VAL A 83 -2.11 4.31 -19.06
CA VAL A 83 -1.98 3.89 -20.46
C VAL A 83 -3.09 4.49 -21.32
N ASN A 84 -4.31 4.57 -20.79
CA ASN A 84 -5.47 5.12 -21.50
C ASN A 84 -5.57 6.64 -21.41
N ASN A 85 -4.68 7.31 -20.67
CA ASN A 85 -4.71 8.76 -20.51
C ASN A 85 -3.92 9.47 -21.62
N ASN A 86 -4.64 9.95 -22.63
CA ASN A 86 -4.06 10.68 -23.77
C ASN A 86 -3.46 12.05 -23.41
N ARG A 87 -3.64 12.53 -22.17
CA ARG A 87 -3.02 13.79 -21.69
C ARG A 87 -1.60 13.60 -21.16
N ILE A 88 -1.16 12.35 -21.04
CA ILE A 88 0.17 11.99 -20.55
C ILE A 88 0.97 11.55 -21.78
N ASP A 89 2.12 12.19 -22.00
CA ASP A 89 3.01 11.85 -23.10
C ASP A 89 3.59 10.43 -22.92
N SER A 90 4.18 9.90 -23.99
CA SER A 90 4.71 8.53 -24.03
C SER A 90 5.83 8.29 -23.02
N THR A 91 6.73 9.25 -22.84
CA THR A 91 7.85 9.16 -21.89
C THR A 91 7.34 9.19 -20.46
N GLU A 92 6.46 10.12 -20.12
CA GLU A 92 5.89 10.25 -18.79
C GLU A 92 5.04 9.03 -18.42
N ARG A 93 4.31 8.46 -19.37
CA ARG A 93 3.54 7.22 -19.18
C ARG A 93 4.44 6.06 -18.75
N ILE A 94 5.58 5.87 -19.41
CA ILE A 94 6.56 4.83 -19.05
C ILE A 94 7.09 5.07 -17.64
N ILE A 95 7.43 6.32 -17.29
CA ILE A 95 7.90 6.68 -15.95
C ILE A 95 6.87 6.27 -14.89
N TRP A 96 5.59 6.56 -15.10
CA TRP A 96 4.55 6.18 -14.15
C TRP A 96 4.37 4.67 -14.01
N VAL A 97 4.41 3.92 -15.11
CA VAL A 97 4.37 2.46 -15.05
C VAL A 97 5.55 1.94 -14.21
N LEU A 98 6.76 2.46 -14.41
CA LEU A 98 7.93 2.11 -13.60
C LEU A 98 7.74 2.49 -12.13
N VAL A 99 7.20 3.68 -11.84
CA VAL A 99 6.88 4.11 -10.47
C VAL A 99 5.88 3.16 -9.80
N PHE A 100 4.83 2.71 -10.51
CA PHE A 100 3.87 1.77 -9.93
C PHE A 100 4.47 0.40 -9.65
N VAL A 101 5.33 -0.10 -10.54
CA VAL A 101 5.95 -1.43 -10.38
C VAL A 101 7.06 -1.40 -9.33
N LEU A 102 7.86 -0.34 -9.27
CA LEU A 102 9.04 -0.25 -8.40
C LEU A 102 8.73 0.41 -7.04
N ALA A 103 7.99 1.52 -7.03
CA ALA A 103 7.66 2.25 -5.81
C ALA A 103 6.31 1.82 -5.20
N GLY A 104 5.48 1.09 -5.95
CA GLY A 104 4.27 0.42 -5.47
C GLY A 104 3.37 1.31 -4.62
N MET A 105 3.29 0.97 -3.33
CA MET A 105 2.43 1.61 -2.32
C MET A 105 2.59 3.14 -2.24
N VAL A 106 3.78 3.67 -2.54
CA VAL A 106 4.02 5.12 -2.55
C VAL A 106 3.64 5.74 -3.90
N GLY A 107 3.80 5.00 -5.00
CA GLY A 107 3.49 5.48 -6.35
C GLY A 107 2.01 5.82 -6.54
N PHE A 108 1.11 5.03 -5.95
CA PHE A 108 -0.33 5.20 -6.08
C PHE A 108 -0.84 6.58 -5.57
N PRO A 109 -0.62 6.98 -4.30
CA PRO A 109 -1.11 8.26 -3.79
C PRO A 109 -0.46 9.45 -4.50
N VAL A 110 0.81 9.33 -4.90
CA VAL A 110 1.52 10.40 -5.63
C VAL A 110 0.90 10.62 -7.00
N TYR A 111 0.66 9.56 -7.77
CA TYR A 111 0.00 9.66 -9.07
C TYR A 111 -1.43 10.21 -8.95
N TRP A 112 -2.20 9.69 -7.99
CA TRP A 112 -3.55 10.16 -7.71
C TRP A 112 -3.58 11.68 -7.53
N TYR A 113 -2.71 12.20 -6.67
CA TYR A 113 -2.64 13.63 -6.39
C TYR A 113 -2.24 14.45 -7.62
N MET A 114 -1.24 14.00 -8.36
CA MET A 114 -0.70 14.76 -9.50
C MET A 114 -1.60 14.71 -10.74
N ARG A 115 -2.17 13.54 -11.06
CA ARG A 115 -2.82 13.28 -12.36
C ARG A 115 -4.34 13.11 -12.30
N ILE A 116 -4.90 12.79 -11.14
CA ILE A 116 -6.36 12.63 -10.97
C ILE A 116 -6.96 13.82 -10.22
N TRP A 117 -6.34 14.22 -9.11
CA TRP A 117 -6.79 15.35 -8.30
C TRP A 117 -6.51 16.68 -9.00
N LYS A 118 -5.23 16.99 -9.28
CA LYS A 118 -4.78 18.26 -9.89
C LYS A 118 -4.96 18.35 -11.42
N GLN A 119 -5.97 17.72 -12.00
CA GLN A 119 -6.22 17.82 -13.45
C GLN A 119 -6.33 19.30 -13.87
N ARG A 120 -5.32 19.81 -14.57
CA ARG A 120 -5.32 21.20 -15.04
C ARG A 120 -6.42 21.37 -16.10
N PRO A 121 -7.23 22.44 -16.04
CA PRO A 121 -8.10 22.83 -17.14
C PRO A 121 -7.24 23.05 -18.39
N VAL A 122 -7.73 22.60 -19.55
CA VAL A 122 -7.09 22.92 -20.84
C VAL A 122 -7.22 24.43 -21.03
N PRO A 123 -6.12 25.19 -21.21
CA PRO A 123 -6.22 26.60 -21.56
C PRO A 123 -7.04 26.72 -22.85
N PRO A 124 -8.01 27.66 -22.95
CA PRO A 124 -8.75 27.85 -24.19
C PRO A 124 -7.76 28.08 -25.34
N ALA A 125 -8.00 27.40 -26.46
CA ALA A 125 -7.17 27.53 -27.65
C ALA A 125 -7.10 29.02 -28.02
N GLN A 126 -5.89 29.58 -28.06
CA GLN A 126 -5.67 30.91 -28.60
C GLN A 126 -5.87 30.78 -30.12
N SER A 127 -7.01 31.28 -30.59
CA SER A 127 -7.38 31.42 -32.00
C SER A 127 -6.65 32.59 -32.63
#